data_AF-A0A2N5J709-F1
#
_entry.id   AF-A0A2N5J709-F1
#
_cell.length_a   1.000
_cell.length_b   1.000
_cell.length_c   1.000
_cell.angle_alpha   90.00
_cell.angle_beta   90.00
_cell.angle_gamma   90.00
#
_symmetry.space_group_name_H-M   'P 1'
#
loop_
_entity.id
_entity.type
_entity.pdbx_description
1 polymer ?
#
loop_
_entity_poly.entity_id
_entity_poly.type
_entity_poly.pdbx_seq_one_letter_code
_entity_poly.pdbx_strand_id
1 'polypeptide(L)'
;MGWIRTHRSLVIGWIIVLALYVALIVFQFTAGGKAVPFGLNFIWPAALLGTNVAVGLRRTDKPYGDVIYPIISLVGSVPFVMLCDHLYRETCANGDYANCVPVDGPWRFSMQPSDFYSDAGWLAYFALACAIGFVVGRQIRRSKDASAPAGSEG
;
A
#
# COMPACT_ATOMS: atom_id res chain seq x y z
N MET A 1 25.90 -10.80 -1.43
CA MET A 1 24.65 -11.59 -1.45
C MET A 1 23.95 -11.78 -0.09
N GLY A 2 24.59 -11.48 1.06
CA GLY A 2 23.97 -11.66 2.39
C GLY A 2 22.76 -10.75 2.69
N TRP A 3 22.83 -9.46 2.30
CA TRP A 3 21.80 -8.46 2.60
C TRP A 3 20.42 -8.79 2.00
N ILE A 4 20.38 -9.27 0.76
CA ILE A 4 19.13 -9.65 0.08
C ILE A 4 18.45 -10.85 0.76
N ARG A 5 19.23 -11.80 1.32
CA ARG A 5 18.67 -12.90 2.11
C ARG A 5 18.10 -12.41 3.44
N THR A 6 18.80 -11.51 4.13
CA THR A 6 18.35 -10.92 5.40
C THR A 6 17.12 -10.02 5.22
N HIS A 7 17.01 -9.33 4.09
CA HIS A 7 15.93 -8.39 3.77
C HIS A 7 14.97 -8.91 2.70
N ARG A 8 14.91 -10.22 2.47
CA ARG A 8 14.11 -10.83 1.41
C ARG A 8 12.62 -10.44 1.48
N SER A 9 12.08 -10.23 2.68
CA SER A 9 10.71 -9.70 2.92
C SER A 9 10.53 -8.31 2.34
N LEU A 10 11.48 -7.43 2.65
CA LEU A 10 11.48 -6.05 2.18
C LEU A 10 11.54 -6.03 0.66
N VAL A 11 12.45 -6.82 0.09
CA VAL A 11 12.60 -6.93 -1.37
C VAL A 11 11.33 -7.44 -2.03
N ILE A 12 10.70 -8.50 -1.50
CA ILE A 12 9.43 -9.02 -2.03
C ILE A 12 8.30 -7.99 -1.91
N GLY A 13 8.19 -7.30 -0.77
CA GLY A 13 7.19 -6.25 -0.59
C GLY A 13 7.38 -5.08 -1.56
N TRP A 14 8.63 -4.70 -1.84
CA TRP A 14 8.95 -3.67 -2.84
C TRP A 14 8.69 -4.13 -4.28
N ILE A 15 8.90 -5.41 -4.59
CA ILE A 15 8.51 -5.98 -5.89
C ILE A 15 6.99 -5.92 -6.07
N ILE A 16 6.22 -6.25 -5.04
CA ILE A 16 4.75 -6.14 -5.06
C ILE A 16 4.32 -4.69 -5.26
N VAL A 17 4.91 -3.76 -4.50
CA VAL A 17 4.70 -2.32 -4.66
C VAL A 17 4.97 -1.89 -6.10
N LEU A 18 6.15 -2.22 -6.65
CA LEU A 18 6.54 -1.85 -8.01
C LEU A 18 5.59 -2.46 -9.06
N ALA A 19 5.19 -3.72 -8.90
CA ALA A 19 4.24 -4.37 -9.78
C ALA A 19 2.87 -3.67 -9.77
N LEU A 20 2.43 -3.20 -8.61
CA LEU A 20 1.19 -2.44 -8.47
C LEU A 20 1.28 -1.04 -9.10
N TYR A 21 2.42 -0.38 -8.99
CA TYR A 21 2.69 0.86 -9.72
C TYR A 21 2.58 0.65 -11.23
N VAL A 22 3.25 -0.37 -11.77
CA VAL A 22 3.21 -0.70 -13.20
C VAL A 22 1.80 -1.07 -13.63
N ALA A 23 1.10 -1.90 -12.85
CA ALA A 23 -0.28 -2.28 -13.13
C ALA A 23 -1.22 -1.06 -13.14
N LEU A 24 -1.04 -0.10 -12.23
CA LEU A 24 -1.83 1.12 -12.20
C LEU A 24 -1.60 1.99 -13.44
N ILE A 25 -0.34 2.16 -13.87
CA ILE A 25 0.01 2.89 -15.09
C ILE A 25 -0.66 2.23 -16.30
N VAL A 26 -0.52 0.91 -16.45
CA VAL A 26 -1.13 0.14 -17.54
C VAL A 26 -2.66 0.23 -17.48
N PHE A 27 -3.24 0.15 -16.28
CA PHE A 27 -4.68 0.26 -16.08
C PHE A 27 -5.19 1.66 -16.41
N GLN A 28 -4.42 2.72 -16.15
CA GLN A 28 -4.74 4.09 -16.56
C GLN A 28 -4.81 4.24 -18.08
N PHE A 29 -3.86 3.64 -18.81
CA PHE A 29 -3.88 3.65 -20.27
C PHE A 29 -5.05 2.86 -20.89
N THR A 30 -5.56 1.84 -20.18
CA THR A 30 -6.60 0.95 -20.72
C THR A 30 -8.01 1.30 -20.25
N ALA A 31 -8.17 1.79 -19.02
CA ALA A 31 -9.47 2.07 -18.38
C ALA A 31 -9.78 3.58 -18.23
N GLY A 32 -8.87 4.47 -18.65
CA GLY A 32 -9.06 5.91 -18.59
C GLY A 32 -9.07 6.47 -17.16
N GLY A 33 -9.70 7.64 -16.96
CA GLY A 33 -9.62 8.41 -15.71
C GLY A 33 -10.10 7.73 -14.42
N LYS A 34 -10.72 6.54 -14.48
CA LYS A 34 -11.22 5.79 -13.30
C LYS A 34 -10.14 4.96 -12.59
N ALA A 35 -9.01 4.72 -13.23
CA ALA A 35 -7.98 3.82 -12.72
C ALA A 35 -7.24 4.39 -11.50
N VAL A 36 -6.88 5.67 -11.52
CA VAL A 36 -6.28 6.35 -10.35
C VAL A 36 -7.16 6.32 -9.10
N PRO A 37 -8.44 6.75 -9.13
CA PRO A 37 -9.29 6.70 -7.94
C PRO A 37 -9.52 5.26 -7.46
N PHE A 38 -9.68 4.29 -8.37
CA PHE A 38 -9.79 2.88 -7.99
C PHE A 38 -8.51 2.37 -7.29
N GLY A 39 -7.34 2.75 -7.82
CA GLY A 39 -6.05 2.40 -7.25
C GLY A 39 -5.84 2.95 -5.84
N LEU A 40 -6.15 4.24 -5.64
CA LEU A 40 -5.97 4.91 -4.35
C LEU A 40 -6.95 4.42 -3.27
N ASN A 41 -8.21 4.16 -3.64
CA ASN A 41 -9.24 3.75 -2.68
C ASN A 41 -9.16 2.26 -2.30
N PHE A 42 -8.77 1.38 -3.24
CA PHE A 42 -8.94 -0.07 -3.05
C PHE A 42 -7.64 -0.84 -3.18
N ILE A 43 -6.88 -0.63 -4.25
CA ILE A 43 -5.70 -1.46 -4.55
C ILE A 43 -4.55 -1.15 -3.59
N TRP A 44 -4.18 0.13 -3.48
CA TRP A 44 -3.02 0.57 -2.72
C TRP A 44 -3.13 0.30 -1.21
N PRO A 45 -4.25 0.65 -0.53
CA PRO A 45 -4.43 0.31 0.88
C PRO A 45 -4.43 -1.21 1.13
N ALA A 46 -5.05 -2.01 0.25
CA ALA A 46 -5.06 -3.46 0.39
C ALA A 46 -3.64 -4.05 0.25
N ALA A 47 -2.83 -3.50 -0.65
CA ALA A 47 -1.44 -3.89 -0.81
C ALA A 47 -0.58 -3.50 0.40
N LEU A 48 -0.77 -2.30 0.94
CA LEU A 48 -0.11 -1.86 2.18
C LEU A 48 -0.50 -2.77 3.34
N LEU A 49 -1.79 -3.10 3.48
CA LEU A 49 -2.28 -4.04 4.49
C LEU A 49 -1.59 -5.41 4.33
N GLY A 50 -1.65 -6.01 3.14
CA GLY A 50 -1.14 -7.35 2.88
C GLY A 50 0.38 -7.47 3.08
N THR A 51 1.15 -6.49 2.58
CA THR A 51 2.61 -6.47 2.77
C THR A 51 2.99 -6.30 4.23
N ASN A 52 2.29 -5.45 4.99
CA ASN A 52 2.53 -5.27 6.42
C ASN A 52 2.10 -6.47 7.25
N VAL A 53 1.02 -7.19 6.88
CA VAL A 53 0.68 -8.50 7.48
C VAL A 53 1.82 -9.49 7.26
N ALA A 54 2.31 -9.61 6.02
CA ALA A 54 3.39 -10.53 5.67
C ALA A 54 4.68 -10.25 6.43
N VAL A 55 4.96 -8.99 6.73
CA VAL A 55 6.09 -8.59 7.59
C VAL A 55 5.81 -8.87 9.06
N GLY A 56 4.64 -8.50 9.59
CA GLY A 56 4.26 -8.78 10.98
C GLY A 56 4.26 -10.28 11.34
N LEU A 57 4.02 -11.15 10.35
CA LEU A 57 4.09 -12.61 10.50
C LEU A 57 5.52 -13.15 10.66
N ARG A 58 6.56 -12.42 10.28
CA ARG A 58 7.95 -12.89 10.34
C ARG A 58 8.55 -12.62 11.70
N ARG A 59 9.34 -13.54 12.26
CA ARG A 59 10.22 -13.24 13.40
C ARG A 59 11.41 -12.44 12.87
N THR A 60 11.70 -11.29 13.48
CA THR A 60 12.99 -10.63 13.26
C THR A 60 13.75 -10.54 14.57
N ASP A 61 15.06 -10.76 14.44
CA ASP A 61 15.98 -10.81 15.57
C ASP A 61 16.41 -9.40 16.01
N LYS A 62 15.88 -8.34 15.37
CA LYS A 62 16.25 -6.95 15.62
C LYS A 62 15.07 -6.15 16.18
N PRO A 63 15.23 -5.44 17.32
CA PRO A 63 14.14 -4.76 18.02
C PRO A 63 13.41 -3.69 17.18
N TYR A 64 14.08 -3.12 16.18
CA TYR A 64 13.55 -2.06 15.33
C TYR A 64 13.26 -2.48 13.88
N GLY A 65 13.69 -3.67 13.46
CA GLY A 65 13.60 -4.09 12.05
C GLY A 65 12.16 -4.22 11.55
N ASP A 66 11.27 -4.68 12.44
CA ASP A 66 9.85 -4.91 12.14
C ASP A 66 9.04 -3.61 12.04
N VAL A 67 9.32 -2.62 12.89
CA VAL A 67 8.53 -1.38 13.01
C VAL A 67 8.92 -0.36 11.93
N ILE A 68 10.15 -0.44 11.43
CA ILE A 68 10.63 0.41 10.33
C ILE A 68 9.87 0.11 9.02
N TYR A 69 9.42 -1.13 8.81
CA TYR A 69 8.76 -1.49 7.55
C TYR A 69 7.44 -0.73 7.30
N PRO A 70 6.48 -0.68 8.25
CA PRO A 70 5.28 0.16 8.12
C PRO A 70 5.57 1.63 7.80
N ILE A 71 6.63 2.18 8.42
CA ILE A 71 7.05 3.58 8.21
C ILE A 71 7.56 3.75 6.78
N ILE A 72 8.43 2.86 6.32
CA ILE A 72 8.96 2.88 4.95
C ILE A 72 7.82 2.71 3.93
N SER A 73 6.88 1.80 4.17
CA SER A 73 5.71 1.60 3.29
C SER A 73 4.85 2.86 3.20
N LEU A 74 4.67 3.58 4.31
CA LEU A 74 3.95 4.85 4.33
C LEU A 74 4.70 5.94 3.56
N VAL A 75 6.00 6.12 3.83
CA VAL A 75 6.82 7.13 3.14
C VAL A 75 6.91 6.83 1.64
N GLY A 76 7.04 5.57 1.25
CA GLY A 76 7.02 5.13 -0.15
C GLY A 76 5.68 5.33 -0.85
N SER A 77 4.60 5.57 -0.12
CA SER A 77 3.28 5.91 -0.68
C SER A 77 3.19 7.38 -1.10
N VAL A 78 4.06 8.26 -0.62
CA VAL A 78 4.09 9.68 -1.03
C VAL A 78 4.37 9.84 -2.53
N PRO A 79 5.46 9.27 -3.10
CA PRO A 79 5.70 9.36 -4.54
C PRO A 79 4.60 8.65 -5.36
N PHE A 80 3.89 7.67 -4.77
CA PHE A 80 2.75 7.01 -5.43
C PHE A 80 1.60 7.99 -5.63
N VAL A 81 1.23 8.71 -4.57
CA VAL A 81 0.16 9.71 -4.62
C VAL A 81 0.51 10.84 -5.59
N MET A 82 1.77 11.29 -5.60
CA MET A 82 2.25 12.29 -6.56
C MET A 82 2.15 11.80 -8.01
N LEU A 83 2.53 10.54 -8.28
CA LEU A 83 2.39 9.96 -9.60
C LEU A 83 0.92 9.83 -10.03
N CYS A 84 0.05 9.41 -9.10
CA CYS A 84 -1.38 9.33 -9.33
C CYS A 84 -1.99 10.70 -9.65
N ASP A 85 -1.63 11.75 -8.91
CA ASP A 85 -2.04 13.14 -9.19
C ASP A 85 -1.61 13.57 -10.58
N HIS A 86 -0.36 13.30 -10.95
CA HIS A 86 0.17 13.64 -12.27
C HIS A 86 -0.57 12.92 -13.40
N LEU A 87 -0.70 11.58 -13.32
CA LEU A 87 -1.41 10.78 -14.31
C LEU A 87 -2.89 11.19 -14.44
N TYR A 88 -3.52 11.51 -13.32
CA TYR A 88 -4.91 11.97 -13.29
C TYR A 88 -5.06 13.32 -14.00
N ARG A 89 -4.19 14.29 -13.71
CA ARG A 89 -4.17 15.60 -14.38
C ARG A 89 -3.96 15.48 -15.89
N GLU A 90 -3.01 14.66 -16.32
CA GLU A 90 -2.77 14.43 -17.76
C GLU A 90 -4.00 13.82 -18.45
N THR A 91 -4.65 12.87 -17.80
CA THR A 91 -5.86 12.23 -18.33
C THR A 91 -7.02 13.23 -18.46
N CYS A 92 -7.19 14.10 -17.46
CA CYS A 92 -8.19 15.16 -17.50
C CYS A 92 -7.88 16.25 -18.54
N ALA A 93 -6.62 16.63 -18.71
CA ALA A 93 -6.19 17.61 -19.71
C ALA A 93 -6.42 17.12 -21.15
N ASN A 94 -6.36 15.81 -21.38
CA ASN A 94 -6.55 15.20 -22.69
C ASN A 94 -8.02 15.04 -23.13
N GLY A 95 -8.98 15.62 -22.38
CA GLY A 95 -10.38 15.72 -22.81
C GLY A 95 -11.29 14.57 -22.34
N ASP A 96 -10.81 13.66 -21.51
CA ASP A 96 -11.60 12.58 -20.91
C ASP A 96 -12.41 13.06 -19.69
N TYR A 97 -13.19 14.14 -19.88
CA TYR A 97 -13.89 14.86 -18.82
C TYR A 97 -14.96 14.02 -18.10
N ALA A 98 -15.52 12.98 -18.75
CA ALA A 98 -16.51 12.09 -18.13
C ALA A 98 -15.99 11.37 -16.87
N ASN A 99 -14.67 11.29 -16.70
CA ASN A 99 -13.99 10.65 -15.57
C ASN A 99 -13.34 11.67 -14.60
N CYS A 100 -13.44 12.97 -14.91
CA CYS A 100 -12.83 14.08 -14.17
C CYS A 100 -13.85 15.02 -13.52
N VAL A 101 -15.14 14.69 -13.63
CA VAL A 101 -16.23 15.39 -12.96
C VAL A 101 -16.53 14.68 -11.64
N PRO A 102 -16.70 15.41 -10.53
CA PRO A 102 -17.04 14.82 -9.24
C PRO A 102 -18.39 14.09 -9.33
N VAL A 103 -18.35 12.77 -9.26
CA VAL A 103 -19.44 11.91 -8.85
C VAL A 103 -19.48 11.98 -7.32
N ASP A 104 -20.45 12.73 -6.80
CA ASP A 104 -20.73 12.79 -5.37
C ASP A 104 -20.96 11.36 -4.82
N GLY A 105 -20.15 10.96 -3.84
CA GLY A 105 -20.28 9.65 -3.20
C GLY A 105 -19.20 9.41 -2.13
N PRO A 106 -19.46 8.52 -1.16
CA PRO A 106 -18.51 8.20 -0.08
C PRO A 106 -17.24 7.51 -0.58
N TRP A 107 -17.29 6.96 -1.80
CA TRP A 107 -16.17 6.36 -2.50
C TRP A 107 -15.81 7.30 -3.65
N ARG A 108 -14.66 7.97 -3.55
CA ARG A 108 -14.19 8.94 -4.55
C ARG A 108 -13.77 8.22 -5.83
N PHE A 109 -14.74 7.78 -6.63
CA PHE A 109 -14.53 7.21 -7.98
C PHE A 109 -14.22 8.27 -9.04
N SER A 110 -14.22 9.53 -8.61
CA SER A 110 -13.85 10.74 -9.34
C SER A 110 -13.19 11.69 -8.34
N MET A 111 -12.20 12.46 -8.76
CA MET A 111 -11.47 13.38 -7.90
C MET A 111 -11.25 14.70 -8.61
N GLN A 112 -11.03 15.78 -7.87
CA GLN A 112 -10.37 16.96 -8.40
C GLN A 112 -8.88 16.90 -8.07
N PRO A 113 -8.00 17.52 -8.89
CA PRO A 113 -6.58 17.62 -8.57
C PRO A 113 -6.28 18.24 -7.19
N SER A 114 -7.18 19.09 -6.66
CA SER A 114 -7.09 19.65 -5.32
C SER A 114 -7.24 18.61 -4.20
N ASP A 115 -7.99 17.52 -4.45
CA ASP A 115 -8.33 16.49 -3.46
C ASP A 115 -7.15 15.59 -3.10
N PHE A 116 -6.04 15.68 -3.85
CA PHE A 116 -4.80 14.95 -3.59
C PHE A 116 -3.98 15.55 -2.44
N TYR A 117 -4.07 16.88 -2.25
CA TYR A 117 -3.26 17.61 -1.26
C TYR A 117 -4.10 18.23 -0.14
N SER A 118 -5.38 18.54 -0.38
CA SER A 118 -6.27 19.08 0.66
C SER A 118 -6.66 18.02 1.69
N ASP A 119 -6.79 16.75 1.26
CA ASP A 119 -7.11 15.64 2.14
C ASP A 119 -5.86 14.85 2.51
N ALA A 120 -5.27 15.24 3.66
CA ALA A 120 -4.38 14.35 4.42
C ALA A 120 -5.03 12.98 4.76
N GLY A 121 -6.31 12.80 4.45
CA GLY A 121 -7.07 11.56 4.59
C GLY A 121 -6.44 10.34 3.91
N TRP A 122 -5.77 10.48 2.76
CA TRP A 122 -5.11 9.33 2.11
C TRP A 122 -3.93 8.81 2.90
N LEU A 123 -3.06 9.71 3.37
CA LEU A 123 -1.92 9.33 4.19
C LEU A 123 -2.38 8.74 5.52
N ALA A 124 -3.44 9.29 6.13
CA ALA A 124 -4.04 8.71 7.32
C ALA A 124 -4.61 7.30 7.07
N TYR A 125 -5.29 7.10 5.94
CA TYR A 125 -5.85 5.81 5.55
C TYR A 125 -4.76 4.77 5.25
N PHE A 126 -3.68 5.18 4.57
CA PHE A 126 -2.52 4.32 4.30
C PHE A 126 -1.75 3.99 5.58
N ALA A 127 -1.59 4.96 6.48
CA ALA A 127 -0.99 4.74 7.79
C ALA A 127 -1.80 3.73 8.60
N LEU A 128 -3.13 3.84 8.57
CA LEU A 128 -4.02 2.89 9.22
C LEU A 128 -3.89 1.48 8.61
N ALA A 129 -3.86 1.35 7.29
CA ALA A 129 -3.66 0.06 6.61
C ALA A 129 -2.31 -0.59 6.99
N CYS A 130 -1.23 0.18 6.99
CA CYS A 130 0.09 -0.28 7.43
C CYS A 130 0.06 -0.75 8.91
N ALA A 131 -0.52 0.06 9.79
CA ALA A 131 -0.58 -0.22 11.23
C ALA A 131 -1.43 -1.47 11.53
N ILE A 132 -2.65 -1.54 10.99
CA ILE A 132 -3.54 -2.69 11.16
C ILE A 132 -2.87 -3.94 10.62
N GLY A 133 -2.32 -3.90 9.41
CA GLY A 133 -1.70 -5.07 8.79
C GLY A 133 -0.56 -5.61 9.64
N PHE A 134 0.32 -4.72 10.10
CA PHE A 134 1.43 -5.10 10.96
C PHE A 134 0.98 -5.69 12.30
N VAL A 135 0.03 -5.04 12.99
CA VAL A 135 -0.49 -5.51 14.28
C VAL A 135 -1.17 -6.87 14.12
N VAL A 136 -2.02 -7.04 13.12
CA VAL A 136 -2.72 -8.30 12.83
C VAL A 136 -1.72 -9.42 12.55
N GLY A 137 -0.74 -9.18 11.67
CA GLY A 137 0.31 -10.17 11.39
C GLY A 137 1.06 -10.58 12.66
N ARG A 138 1.38 -9.62 13.53
CA ARG A 138 2.08 -9.88 14.79
C ARG A 138 1.23 -10.65 15.80
N GLN A 139 -0.08 -10.39 15.86
CA GLN A 139 -1.01 -11.15 16.70
C GLN A 139 -1.17 -12.59 16.22
N ILE A 140 -1.32 -12.81 14.91
CA ILE A 140 -1.37 -14.16 14.32
C ILE A 140 -0.08 -14.94 14.60
N ARG A 141 1.08 -14.28 14.53
CA ARG A 141 2.36 -14.90 14.88
C ARG A 141 2.39 -15.32 16.35
N ARG A 142 2.02 -14.42 17.25
CA ARG A 142 1.99 -14.68 18.71
C ARG A 142 1.04 -15.82 19.07
N SER A 143 -0.14 -15.89 18.45
CA SER A 143 -1.09 -16.98 18.71
C SER A 143 -0.55 -18.33 18.25
N LYS A 144 0.12 -18.38 17.09
CA LYS A 144 0.80 -19.59 16.60
C LYS A 144 1.94 -20.03 17.52
N ASP A 145 2.76 -19.09 17.97
CA ASP A 145 3.88 -19.36 18.88
C ASP A 145 3.40 -19.89 20.24
N ALA A 146 2.29 -19.35 20.76
CA ALA A 146 1.68 -19.81 22.03
C ALA A 146 0.99 -21.18 21.91
N SER A 147 0.60 -21.58 20.69
CA SER A 147 -0.07 -22.86 20.41
C SER A 147 0.90 -23.98 20.04
N ALA A 148 2.19 -23.67 19.87
CA ALA A 148 3.21 -24.67 19.58
C ALA A 148 3.45 -25.53 20.84
N PRO A 149 3.34 -26.87 20.77
CA PRO A 149 3.57 -27.72 21.92
C PRO A 149 5.00 -27.53 22.45
N ALA A 150 5.12 -27.35 23.76
CA ALA A 150 6.40 -27.31 24.45
C ALA A 150 7.04 -28.71 24.40
N GLY A 151 7.79 -29.01 23.36
CA GLY A 151 8.53 -30.27 23.26
C GLY A 151 8.76 -30.75 21.83
N SER A 152 9.86 -30.31 21.23
CA SER A 152 10.53 -31.08 20.17
C SER A 152 12.03 -30.75 20.13
N GLU A 153 12.64 -30.54 21.29
CA GLU A 153 14.09 -30.72 21.45
C GLU A 153 14.28 -32.05 22.18
N GLY A 154 14.52 -33.10 21.39
CA GLY A 154 14.90 -34.43 21.81
C GLY A 154 15.77 -35.03 20.72
#